data_AF-A0A924HU13-F1
#
_entry.id   AF-A0A924HU13-F1
#
_cell.length_a   1.000
_cell.length_b   1.000
_cell.length_c   1.000
_cell.angle_alpha   90.00
_cell.angle_beta   90.00
_cell.angle_gamma   90.00
#
_symmetry.space_group_name_H-M   'P 1'
#
loop_
_entity.id
_entity.type
_entity.pdbx_description
1 polymer ?
#
loop_
_entity_poly.entity_id
_entity_poly.type
_entity_poly.pdbx_seq_one_letter_code
_entity_poly.pdbx_strand_id
1 'polypeptide(L)'
;MTRNEILAAVRTLPSSKDFVWNGVDEDDRPATATELQAGVTACRKRGRPVSSVTKEQVAIRFDRDVLSAFRAAGPGWQTRMNEALRDWLRTHSAV
;
A
#
# COMPACT_ATOMS: atom_id res chain seq x y z
N MET A 1 -11.57 -27.07 -14.89
CA MET A 1 -10.54 -27.12 -13.82
C MET A 1 -11.13 -26.55 -12.54
N THR A 2 -11.44 -27.41 -11.58
CA THR A 2 -12.00 -27.02 -10.28
C THR A 2 -10.88 -26.82 -9.26
N ARG A 3 -11.13 -26.01 -8.22
CA ARG A 3 -10.15 -25.75 -7.13
C ARG A 3 -9.61 -27.04 -6.49
N ASN A 4 -10.44 -28.07 -6.40
CA ASN A 4 -10.06 -29.37 -5.85
C ASN A 4 -9.07 -30.12 -6.75
N GLU A 5 -9.21 -30.03 -8.07
CA GLU A 5 -8.27 -30.62 -9.03
C GLU A 5 -6.89 -29.95 -8.94
N ILE A 6 -6.86 -28.62 -8.74
CA ILE A 6 -5.60 -27.87 -8.56
C ILE A 6 -4.90 -28.29 -7.25
N LEU A 7 -5.65 -28.40 -6.15
CA LEU A 7 -5.09 -28.80 -4.85
C LEU A 7 -4.59 -30.25 -4.83
N ALA A 8 -5.28 -31.15 -5.53
CA ALA A 8 -4.83 -32.53 -5.71
C ALA A 8 -3.54 -32.59 -6.55
N ALA A 9 -3.49 -31.86 -7.66
CA ALA A 9 -2.31 -31.78 -8.52
C ALA A 9 -1.07 -31.23 -7.77
N VAL A 10 -1.24 -30.16 -6.97
CA VAL A 10 -0.15 -29.57 -6.17
C VAL A 10 0.40 -30.56 -5.14
N ARG A 11 -0.46 -31.39 -4.52
CA ARG A 11 -0.03 -32.42 -3.54
C ARG A 11 0.73 -33.58 -4.17
N THR A 12 0.46 -33.90 -5.44
CA THR A 12 1.07 -35.02 -6.16
C THR A 12 2.36 -34.67 -6.90
N LEU A 13 2.73 -33.39 -6.94
CA LEU A 13 4.03 -33.00 -7.49
C LEU A 13 5.14 -33.62 -6.64
N PRO A 14 6.09 -34.37 -7.24
CA PRO A 14 7.23 -34.88 -6.50
C PRO A 14 8.05 -33.71 -5.98
N SER A 15 8.38 -33.72 -4.69
CA SER A 15 9.22 -32.70 -4.04
C SER A 15 10.59 -32.53 -4.70
N SER A 16 11.01 -33.45 -5.57
CA SER A 16 12.29 -33.40 -6.28
C SER A 16 12.22 -32.76 -7.68
N LYS A 17 11.09 -32.15 -8.05
CA LYS A 17 11.06 -31.15 -9.14
C LYS A 17 11.17 -29.75 -8.57
N ASP A 18 12.05 -29.58 -7.58
CA ASP A 18 12.69 -28.30 -7.40
C ASP A 18 13.34 -27.94 -8.75
N PHE A 19 13.26 -26.68 -9.14
CA PHE A 19 13.94 -26.20 -10.34
C PHE A 19 15.45 -26.45 -10.15
N VAL A 20 15.96 -27.53 -10.76
CA VAL A 20 17.38 -27.83 -10.82
C VAL A 20 17.87 -27.26 -12.14
N TRP A 21 18.67 -26.19 -12.04
CA TRP A 21 19.31 -25.57 -13.20
C TRP A 21 20.08 -26.62 -14.01
N ASN A 22 19.77 -26.70 -15.31
CA ASN A 22 20.28 -27.74 -16.21
C ASN A 22 21.66 -27.43 -16.81
N GLY A 23 22.26 -26.28 -16.48
CA GLY A 23 23.56 -25.86 -16.99
C GLY A 23 23.59 -25.42 -18.45
N VAL A 24 22.42 -25.31 -19.11
CA VAL A 24 22.32 -24.98 -20.53
C VAL A 24 22.21 -23.47 -20.74
N ASP A 25 21.47 -22.79 -19.85
CA ASP A 25 21.26 -21.34 -19.93
C ASP A 25 21.66 -20.67 -18.61
N GLU A 26 22.70 -19.84 -18.65
CA GLU A 26 23.22 -19.14 -17.48
C GLU A 26 22.22 -18.13 -16.91
N ASP A 27 21.28 -17.62 -17.72
CA ASP A 27 20.25 -16.67 -17.27
C ASP A 27 19.13 -17.34 -16.46
N ASP A 28 18.95 -18.66 -16.63
CA ASP A 28 17.97 -19.47 -15.91
C ASP A 28 18.50 -19.93 -14.54
N ARG A 29 19.74 -19.64 -14.17
CA ARG A 29 20.29 -20.09 -12.88
C ARG A 29 19.59 -19.40 -11.70
N PRO A 30 19.34 -20.11 -10.59
CA PRO A 30 18.85 -19.46 -9.39
C PRO A 30 19.86 -18.40 -8.92
N ALA A 31 19.36 -17.22 -8.58
CA ALA A 31 20.20 -16.16 -8.00
C ALA A 31 20.89 -16.69 -6.74
N THR A 32 22.20 -16.45 -6.64
CA THR A 32 22.93 -16.75 -5.41
C THR A 32 22.42 -15.87 -4.28
N ALA A 33 22.62 -16.29 -3.02
CA ALA A 33 22.19 -15.51 -1.86
C ALA A 33 22.74 -14.08 -1.88
N THR A 34 23.97 -13.90 -2.37
CA THR A 34 24.62 -12.59 -2.52
C THR A 34 23.95 -11.73 -3.59
N GLU A 35 23.64 -12.30 -4.76
CA GLU A 35 22.96 -11.59 -5.86
C GLU A 35 21.53 -11.20 -5.48
N LEU A 36 20.81 -12.11 -4.80
CA LEU A 36 19.48 -11.83 -4.29
C LEU A 36 19.50 -10.69 -3.26
N GLN A 37 20.46 -10.71 -2.33
CA GLN A 37 20.63 -9.65 -1.33
C GLN A 37 21.01 -8.30 -1.97
N ALA A 38 21.85 -8.31 -3.00
CA ALA A 38 22.18 -7.11 -3.77
C ALA A 38 20.96 -6.54 -4.50
N GLY A 39 20.16 -7.40 -5.15
CA GLY A 39 18.92 -7.02 -5.84
C GLY A 39 17.87 -6.42 -4.89
N VAL A 40 17.66 -7.05 -3.72
CA VAL A 40 16.75 -6.51 -2.68
C VAL A 40 17.24 -5.16 -2.14
N THR A 41 18.55 -4.99 -1.99
CA THR A 41 19.14 -3.73 -1.52
C THR A 41 19.05 -2.63 -2.58
N ALA A 42 19.25 -2.96 -3.86
CA ALA A 42 19.11 -2.04 -4.98
C ALA A 42 17.65 -1.61 -5.22
N CYS A 43 16.70 -2.53 -5.03
CA CYS A 43 15.26 -2.28 -5.14
C CYS A 43 14.64 -1.61 -3.90
N ARG A 44 15.40 -1.44 -2.81
CA ARG A 44 15.00 -0.67 -1.62
C ARG A 44 14.98 0.85 -1.87
N LYS A 45 14.49 1.30 -3.04
CA LYS A 45 13.90 2.63 -3.19
C LYS A 45 12.58 2.64 -2.41
N ARG A 46 12.72 2.70 -1.07
CA ARG A 46 11.61 2.94 -0.14
C ARG A 46 10.88 4.18 -0.66
N GLY A 47 9.55 4.09 -0.75
CA GLY A 47 8.69 5.10 -1.39
C GLY A 47 8.78 6.49 -0.77
N ARG A 48 7.77 7.33 -1.05
CA ARG A 48 7.71 8.74 -0.59
C ARG A 48 8.16 8.83 0.89
N PRO A 49 9.11 9.74 1.22
CA PRO A 49 9.56 9.93 2.58
C PRO A 49 8.38 10.05 3.53
N VAL A 50 8.46 9.37 4.68
CA VAL A 50 7.45 9.48 5.72
C VAL A 50 7.42 10.94 6.16
N SER A 51 6.28 11.60 5.96
CA SER A 51 6.10 13.00 6.33
C SER A 51 6.18 13.11 7.86
N SER A 52 7.02 14.02 8.37
CA SER A 52 7.19 14.25 9.81
C SER A 52 5.91 14.74 10.48
N VAL A 53 5.05 15.42 9.72
CA VAL A 53 3.72 15.84 10.14
C VAL A 53 2.69 15.16 9.25
N THR A 54 1.88 14.30 9.87
CA THR A 54 0.79 13.56 9.20
C THR A 54 -0.53 13.99 9.80
N LYS A 55 -1.57 14.09 8.96
CA LYS A 55 -2.94 14.34 9.43
C LYS A 55 -3.43 13.10 10.18
N GLU A 56 -4.05 13.30 11.33
CA GLU A 56 -4.67 12.20 12.06
C GLU A 56 -6.01 11.82 11.40
N GLN A 57 -6.22 10.53 11.15
CA GLN A 57 -7.48 10.02 10.63
C GLN A 57 -8.40 9.67 11.80
N VAL A 58 -9.44 10.48 11.99
CA VAL A 58 -10.47 10.28 13.02
C VAL A 58 -11.84 10.09 12.38
N ALA A 59 -12.64 9.19 12.97
CA ALA A 59 -14.02 8.94 12.57
C ALA A 59 -14.97 9.85 13.36
N ILE A 60 -15.34 11.00 12.78
CA ILE A 60 -16.23 12.00 13.38
C ILE A 60 -17.54 12.04 12.57
N ARG A 61 -18.67 12.24 13.26
CA ARG A 61 -19.97 12.50 12.62
C ARG A 61 -20.15 14.00 12.43
N PHE A 62 -20.52 14.40 11.22
CA PHE A 62 -20.88 15.77 10.86
C PHE A 62 -22.34 15.81 10.41
N ASP A 63 -22.98 16.96 10.59
CA ASP A 63 -24.31 17.18 10.03
C ASP A 63 -24.30 17.07 8.50
N ARG A 64 -25.43 16.58 7.97
CA ARG A 64 -25.55 16.22 6.55
C ARG A 64 -25.49 17.45 5.64
N ASP A 65 -26.08 18.55 6.07
CA ASP A 65 -26.06 19.84 5.38
C ASP A 65 -24.63 20.39 5.26
N VAL A 66 -23.86 20.38 6.35
CA VAL A 66 -22.45 20.81 6.36
C VAL A 66 -21.62 19.99 5.38
N LEU A 67 -21.73 18.65 5.43
CA LEU A 67 -21.02 17.79 4.48
C LEU A 67 -21.46 18.03 3.03
N SER A 68 -22.75 18.27 2.80
CA SER A 68 -23.26 18.53 1.46
C SER A 68 -22.71 19.83 0.87
N ALA A 69 -22.61 20.89 1.67
CA ALA A 69 -22.05 22.18 1.25
C ALA A 69 -20.59 22.06 0.85
N PHE A 70 -19.76 21.39 1.67
CA PHE A 70 -18.35 21.19 1.34
C PHE A 70 -18.17 20.28 0.11
N ARG A 71 -18.93 19.18 0.01
CA ARG A 71 -18.86 18.28 -1.16
C ARG A 71 -19.27 18.96 -2.46
N ALA A 72 -20.24 19.87 -2.43
CA ALA A 72 -20.67 20.65 -3.59
C ALA A 72 -19.53 21.53 -4.16
N ALA A 73 -18.57 21.92 -3.33
CA ALA A 73 -17.38 22.66 -3.78
C ALA A 73 -16.39 21.80 -4.61
N GLY A 74 -16.66 20.50 -4.79
CA GLY A 74 -15.88 19.62 -5.68
C GLY A 74 -14.60 19.04 -5.05
N PRO A 75 -13.62 18.62 -5.87
CA PRO A 75 -12.38 18.02 -5.39
C PRO A 75 -11.67 18.89 -4.34
N GLY A 76 -11.04 18.24 -3.36
CA GLY A 76 -10.33 18.93 -2.26
C GLY A 76 -11.23 19.48 -1.15
N TRP A 77 -12.52 19.13 -1.11
CA TRP A 77 -13.45 19.62 -0.09
C TRP A 77 -13.02 19.30 1.34
N GLN A 78 -12.35 18.17 1.59
CA GLN A 78 -11.81 17.82 2.90
C GLN A 78 -10.68 18.77 3.33
N THR A 79 -9.84 19.20 2.39
CA THR A 79 -8.78 20.19 2.65
C THR A 79 -9.39 21.53 3.02
N ARG A 80 -10.40 21.99 2.26
CA ARG A 80 -11.14 23.23 2.57
C ARG A 80 -11.85 23.16 3.92
N MET A 81 -12.47 22.03 4.25
CA MET A 81 -13.10 21.82 5.55
C MET A 81 -12.08 21.90 6.69
N ASN A 82 -10.90 21.29 6.52
CA ASN A 82 -9.81 21.40 7.49
C ASN A 82 -9.27 22.83 7.62
N GLU A 83 -9.17 23.59 6.54
CA GLU A 83 -8.79 25.01 6.56
C GLU A 83 -9.82 25.86 7.31
N ALA A 84 -11.11 25.64 7.07
CA ALA A 84 -12.18 26.32 7.80
C ALA A 84 -12.12 26.04 9.31
N LEU A 85 -11.87 24.78 9.70
CA LEU A 85 -11.68 24.43 11.12
C LEU A 85 -10.45 25.12 11.72
N ARG A 86 -9.35 25.21 10.97
CA ARG A 86 -8.15 25.94 11.41
C ARG A 86 -8.43 27.42 11.61
N ASP A 87 -9.16 28.04 10.70
CA ASP A 87 -9.49 29.46 10.79
C ASP A 87 -10.46 29.75 11.95
N TRP A 88 -11.44 28.86 12.16
CA TRP A 88 -12.34 28.93 13.32
C TRP A 88 -11.58 28.90 14.65
N LEU A 89 -10.57 28.03 14.78
CA LEU A 89 -9.71 27.95 15.98
C LEU A 89 -8.83 29.18 16.22
N ARG A 90 -8.63 30.05 15.23
CA ARG A 90 -7.90 31.32 15.44
C ARG A 90 -8.74 32.35 16.18
N THR A 91 -10.05 32.24 16.07
CA THR A 91 -11.02 33.20 16.60
C THR A 91 -11.79 32.65 17.79
N HIS A 92 -11.84 31.33 17.96
CA HIS A 92 -12.60 30.66 19.01
C HIS A 92 -11.70 29.72 19.82
N SER A 93 -11.92 29.68 21.14
CA SER A 93 -11.38 28.64 22.01
C SER A 93 -12.17 27.35 21.80
N ALA A 94 -11.47 26.21 21.70
CA ALA A 94 -12.09 24.88 21.64
C ALA A 94 -12.51 24.34 23.02
N VAL A 95 -12.38 25.18 24.06
CA VAL A 95 -12.63 24.89 25.48
C VAL A 95 -13.70 25.83 25.99
#